data_AF-A0A842Q5D2-F1
#
_entry.id   AF-A0A842Q5D2-F1
#
_cell.length_a   1.000
_cell.length_b   1.000
_cell.length_c   1.000
_cell.angle_alpha   90.00
_cell.angle_beta   90.00
_cell.angle_gamma   90.00
#
_symmetry.space_group_name_H-M   'P 1'
#
loop_
_entity.id
_entity.type
_entity.pdbx_description
1 polymer ?
#
loop_
_entity_poly.entity_id
_entity_poly.type
_entity_poly.pdbx_seq_one_letter_code
_entity_poly.pdbx_strand_id
1 'polypeptide(L)'
;MGRIDDLDLKILSELSKDASISVPRLSKKININASVVYSRIKRLLKRGLIKKFTIVINDEALGFSVRSLTGINMDSKLRDNVLNELFKIPEVRE
;
A
#
# COMPACT_ATOMS: atom_id res chain seq x y z
N MET A 1 16.07 -16.18 0.04
CA MET A 1 15.34 -14.92 -0.25
C MET A 1 15.53 -14.59 -1.73
N GLY A 2 14.48 -14.64 -2.55
CA GLY A 2 14.64 -14.39 -4.00
C GLY A 2 15.01 -12.93 -4.26
N ARG A 3 16.06 -12.69 -5.04
CA ARG A 3 16.48 -11.32 -5.40
C ARG A 3 15.34 -10.60 -6.15
N ILE A 4 15.11 -9.34 -5.83
CA ILE A 4 14.29 -8.45 -6.67
C ILE A 4 15.17 -8.03 -7.85
N ASP A 5 14.64 -8.07 -9.06
CA ASP A 5 15.34 -7.61 -10.26
C ASP A 5 14.83 -6.23 -10.71
N ASP A 6 15.54 -5.63 -11.67
CA ASP A 6 15.23 -4.28 -12.16
C ASP A 6 13.85 -4.18 -12.80
N LEU A 7 13.34 -5.28 -13.36
CA LEU A 7 11.99 -5.34 -13.92
C LEU A 7 10.93 -5.26 -12.81
N ASP A 8 11.11 -6.03 -11.74
CA ASP A 8 10.23 -5.95 -10.56
C ASP A 8 10.22 -4.51 -10.00
N LEU A 9 11.38 -3.86 -9.88
CA LEU A 9 11.48 -2.47 -9.41
C LEU A 9 10.76 -1.49 -10.35
N LYS A 10 10.89 -1.65 -11.66
CA LYS A 10 10.16 -0.82 -12.64
C LYS A 10 8.65 -1.01 -12.52
N ILE A 11 8.18 -2.26 -12.38
CA ILE A 11 6.75 -2.55 -12.20
C ILE A 11 6.23 -1.90 -10.92
N LEU A 12 6.95 -2.03 -9.80
CA LEU A 12 6.58 -1.40 -8.53
C LEU A 12 6.53 0.12 -8.66
N SER A 13 7.56 0.75 -9.26
CA SER A 13 7.60 2.19 -9.50
C SER A 13 6.39 2.69 -10.31
N GLU A 14 6.02 1.98 -11.37
CA GLU A 14 4.88 2.39 -12.20
C GLU A 14 3.54 2.19 -11.49
N LEU A 15 3.36 1.07 -10.77
CA LEU A 15 2.16 0.84 -9.96
C LEU A 15 2.04 1.78 -8.77
N SER A 16 3.15 2.24 -8.19
CA SER A 16 3.13 3.24 -7.12
C SER A 16 2.67 4.62 -7.61
N LYS A 17 2.85 4.93 -8.90
CA LYS A 17 2.34 6.17 -9.51
C LYS A 17 0.89 6.03 -9.94
N ASP A 18 0.55 4.91 -10.57
CA ASP A 18 -0.81 4.59 -11.02
C ASP A 18 -1.03 3.09 -10.92
N ALA A 19 -1.69 2.68 -9.84
CA ALA A 19 -2.00 1.28 -9.59
C ALA A 19 -3.19 0.77 -10.42
N SER A 20 -3.94 1.67 -11.08
CA SER A 20 -5.09 1.36 -11.92
C SER A 20 -4.71 1.08 -13.39
N ILE A 21 -3.45 1.31 -13.76
CA ILE A 21 -2.95 1.07 -15.11
C ILE A 21 -3.19 -0.37 -15.55
N SER A 22 -3.77 -0.54 -16.73
CA SER A 22 -3.99 -1.87 -17.29
C SER A 22 -2.67 -2.53 -17.66
N VAL A 23 -2.58 -3.86 -17.49
CA VAL A 23 -1.36 -4.63 -17.81
C VAL A 23 -0.88 -4.41 -19.25
N PRO A 24 -1.74 -4.37 -20.29
CA PRO A 24 -1.30 -4.08 -21.66
C PRO A 24 -0.68 -2.67 -21.80
N ARG A 25 -1.22 -1.67 -21.10
CA ARG A 25 -0.70 -0.30 -21.15
C ARG A 25 0.64 -0.20 -20.39
N LEU A 26 0.73 -0.82 -19.23
CA LEU A 26 1.97 -0.92 -18.46
C LEU A 26 3.07 -1.63 -19.25
N SER A 27 2.72 -2.74 -19.91
CA SER A 27 3.57 -3.51 -20.81
C SER A 27 4.18 -2.65 -21.92
N LYS A 28 3.37 -1.84 -22.62
CA LYS A 28 3.86 -0.90 -23.63
C LYS A 28 4.78 0.17 -23.02
N LYS A 29 4.41 0.70 -21.85
CA LYS A 29 5.16 1.77 -21.16
C LYS A 29 6.56 1.35 -20.74
N ILE A 30 6.73 0.11 -20.28
CA ILE A 30 8.04 -0.43 -19.85
C ILE A 30 8.73 -1.27 -20.93
N ASN A 31 8.14 -1.38 -22.12
CA ASN A 31 8.59 -2.17 -23.27
C ASN A 31 8.86 -3.66 -22.95
N ILE A 32 7.91 -4.31 -22.27
CA ILE A 32 8.00 -5.73 -21.88
C ILE A 32 6.70 -6.43 -22.27
N ASN A 33 6.77 -7.71 -22.64
CA ASN A 33 5.59 -8.52 -22.97
C ASN A 33 4.56 -8.55 -21.82
N ALA A 34 3.28 -8.35 -22.16
CA ALA A 34 2.18 -8.27 -21.18
C ALA A 34 2.05 -9.52 -20.29
N SER A 35 2.29 -10.72 -20.83
CA SER A 35 2.26 -11.97 -20.07
C SER A 35 3.37 -12.03 -19.01
N VAL A 36 4.54 -11.47 -19.32
CA VAL A 36 5.66 -11.36 -18.37
C VAL A 36 5.29 -10.38 -17.26
N VAL A 37 4.78 -9.19 -17.61
CA VAL A 37 4.34 -8.19 -16.61
C VAL A 37 3.28 -8.77 -15.68
N TYR A 38 2.27 -9.45 -16.22
CA TYR A 38 1.22 -10.10 -15.43
C TYR A 38 1.78 -11.12 -14.45
N SER A 39 2.65 -12.02 -14.93
CA SER A 39 3.30 -13.03 -14.08
C SER A 39 4.13 -12.41 -12.96
N ARG A 40 4.86 -11.33 -13.26
CA ARG A 40 5.67 -10.59 -12.28
C ARG A 40 4.79 -9.95 -11.21
N ILE A 41 3.71 -9.27 -11.57
CA ILE A 41 2.76 -8.68 -10.61
C ILE A 41 2.19 -9.76 -9.68
N LYS A 42 1.72 -10.88 -10.24
CA LYS A 42 1.19 -12.01 -9.45
C LYS A 42 2.24 -12.57 -8.49
N ARG A 43 3.50 -12.66 -8.93
CA ARG A 43 4.62 -13.09 -8.10
C ARG A 43 4.93 -12.10 -6.98
N LEU A 44 4.92 -10.79 -7.25
CA LEU A 44 5.13 -9.73 -6.26
C LEU A 44 4.06 -9.75 -5.17
N LEU A 45 2.79 -9.98 -5.54
CA LEU A 45 1.69 -10.21 -4.61
C LEU A 45 1.92 -11.45 -3.75
N LYS A 46 2.22 -12.60 -4.38
CA LYS A 46 2.46 -13.86 -3.65
C LYS A 46 3.62 -13.77 -2.67
N ARG A 47 4.62 -12.94 -2.99
CA ARG A 47 5.79 -12.69 -2.13
C ARG A 47 5.53 -11.64 -1.03
N GLY A 48 4.36 -11.00 -1.01
CA GLY A 48 4.03 -9.94 -0.06
C GLY A 48 4.76 -8.60 -0.32
N LEU A 49 5.40 -8.44 -1.48
CA LEU A 49 6.03 -7.17 -1.86
C LEU A 49 4.99 -6.12 -2.25
N ILE A 50 3.91 -6.56 -2.90
CA ILE A 50 2.69 -5.76 -3.02
C ILE A 50 1.74 -6.24 -1.92
N LYS A 51 1.54 -5.41 -0.89
CA LYS A 51 0.66 -5.76 0.24
C LYS A 51 -0.81 -5.60 -0.09
N LYS A 52 -1.18 -4.52 -0.79
CA LYS A 52 -2.56 -4.22 -1.18
C LYS A 52 -2.60 -3.24 -2.36
N PHE A 53 -3.72 -3.26 -3.08
CA PHE A 53 -4.14 -2.19 -3.97
C PHE A 53 -5.21 -1.39 -3.25
N THR A 54 -5.07 -0.06 -3.22
CA THR A 54 -5.98 0.81 -2.48
C THR A 54 -6.09 2.17 -3.15
N ILE A 55 -7.05 2.95 -2.68
CA ILE A 55 -7.28 4.33 -3.13
C ILE A 55 -6.71 5.30 -2.10
N VAL A 56 -6.28 6.48 -2.56
CA VAL A 56 -6.00 7.62 -1.70
C VAL A 56 -7.30 8.41 -1.57
N ILE A 57 -7.80 8.52 -0.34
CA ILE A 57 -9.05 9.24 -0.04
C ILE A 57 -8.70 10.71 0.21
N ASN A 58 -9.49 11.62 -0.37
CA ASN A 58 -9.45 13.03 -0.01
C ASN A 58 -10.24 13.23 1.29
N ASP A 59 -9.54 13.20 2.42
CA ASP A 59 -10.15 13.34 3.74
C ASP A 59 -10.76 14.75 3.94
N GLU A 60 -10.18 15.81 3.37
CA GLU A 60 -10.71 17.18 3.47
C GLU A 60 -12.10 17.30 2.81
N ALA A 61 -12.27 16.70 1.63
CA ALA A 61 -13.55 16.68 0.92
C ALA A 61 -14.63 15.88 1.66
N LEU A 62 -14.25 14.99 2.58
CA LEU A 62 -15.16 14.26 3.46
C LEU A 62 -15.47 15.01 4.77
N GLY A 63 -14.95 16.22 4.95
CA GLY A 63 -15.16 17.04 6.13
C GLY A 63 -14.14 16.80 7.26
N PHE A 64 -13.12 15.96 7.05
CA PHE A 64 -12.00 15.82 7.98
C PHE A 64 -11.01 16.96 7.76
N SER A 65 -11.23 18.08 8.43
CA SER A 65 -10.41 19.29 8.31
C SER A 65 -9.09 19.22 9.08
N VAL A 66 -8.94 18.25 9.99
CA VAL A 66 -7.76 18.11 10.85
C VAL A 66 -7.30 16.66 10.86
N ARG A 67 -5.98 16.47 10.67
CA ARG A 67 -5.28 15.20 10.90
C ARG A 67 -4.18 15.44 11.92
N SER A 68 -4.12 14.59 12.95
CA SER A 68 -3.07 14.64 13.97
C SER A 68 -2.29 13.34 14.02
N LEU A 69 -0.98 13.43 14.21
CA LEU A 69 -0.14 12.31 14.61
C LEU A 69 0.20 12.49 16.08
N THR A 70 -0.28 11.57 16.93
CA THR A 70 -0.15 11.70 18.38
C THR A 70 0.67 10.54 18.95
N GLY A 71 1.78 10.85 19.60
CA GLY A 71 2.53 9.88 20.40
C GLY A 71 1.89 9.71 21.78
N ILE A 72 1.72 8.48 22.24
CA ILE A 72 1.14 8.17 23.55
C ILE A 72 2.18 7.46 24.40
N ASN A 73 2.53 8.03 25.54
CA ASN A 73 3.29 7.34 26.58
C ASN A 73 2.33 6.44 27.36
N MET A 74 2.63 5.15 27.43
CA MET A 74 1.83 4.18 28.16
C MET A 74 2.71 3.16 28.88
N ASP A 75 2.17 2.59 29.97
CA ASP A 75 2.77 1.42 30.61
C ASP A 75 2.73 0.23 29.62
N SER A 76 3.86 -0.46 29.47
CA SER A 76 3.99 -1.61 28.57
C SER A 76 2.99 -2.73 28.88
N LYS A 77 2.58 -2.88 30.15
CA LYS A 77 1.59 -3.87 30.58
C LYS A 77 0.18 -3.58 30.08
N LEU A 78 -0.13 -2.32 29.76
CA LEU A 78 -1.46 -1.88 29.33
C LEU A 78 -1.58 -1.74 27.81
N ARG A 79 -0.50 -2.01 27.06
CA ARG A 79 -0.43 -1.77 25.61
C ARG A 79 -1.63 -2.30 24.85
N ASP A 80 -1.95 -3.58 25.02
CA ASP A 80 -3.01 -4.22 24.23
C ASP A 80 -4.39 -3.66 24.59
N ASN A 81 -4.62 -3.37 25.88
CA ASN A 81 -5.87 -2.76 26.33
C ASN A 81 -6.03 -1.34 25.77
N VAL A 82 -4.97 -0.52 25.81
CA VAL A 82 -4.99 0.84 25.27
C VAL A 82 -5.23 0.83 23.76
N LEU A 83 -4.55 -0.06 23.01
CA LEU A 83 -4.76 -0.19 21.56
C LEU A 83 -6.21 -0.59 21.24
N ASN A 84 -6.75 -1.58 21.96
CA ASN A 84 -8.12 -2.04 21.74
C ASN A 84 -9.15 -0.92 22.01
N GLU A 85 -8.97 -0.11 23.05
CA GLU A 85 -9.86 1.02 23.32
C GLU A 85 -9.70 2.14 22.28
N LEU A 86 -8.48 2.44 21.83
CA LEU A 86 -8.25 3.46 20.81
C LEU A 86 -8.89 3.09 19.47
N PHE A 87 -8.83 1.83 19.06
CA PHE A 87 -9.47 1.37 17.82
C PHE A 87 -11.01 1.38 17.87
N LYS A 88 -11.63 1.59 19.04
CA LYS A 88 -13.08 1.83 19.13
C LYS A 88 -13.47 3.26 18.74
N ILE A 89 -12.52 4.20 18.73
CA ILE A 89 -12.76 5.58 18.30
C ILE A 89 -12.72 5.61 16.76
N PRO A 90 -13.83 5.96 16.08
CA PRO A 90 -13.93 5.81 14.63
C PRO A 90 -12.94 6.70 13.85
N GLU A 91 -12.47 7.79 14.45
CA GLU A 91 -11.50 8.71 13.87
C GLU A 91 -10.04 8.20 13.96
N VAL A 92 -9.78 7.19 14.80
CA VAL A 92 -8.43 6.61 14.95
C VAL A 92 -8.16 5.64 13.80
N ARG A 93 -7.11 5.93 13.03
CA ARG A 93 -6.62 5.10 11.93
C ARG A 93 -5.18 4.66 12.22
N GLU A 94 -4.83 3.43 11.83
CA GLU A 94 -3.47 2.88 11.91
C GLU A 94 -2.49 3.56 10.92
#